data_AF-U3U401-F1
#
_entry.id   AF-U3U401-F1
#
_cell.length_a   1.000
_cell.length_b   1.000
_cell.length_c   1.000
_cell.angle_alpha   90.00
_cell.angle_beta   90.00
_cell.angle_gamma   90.00
#
_symmetry.space_group_name_H-M   'P 1'
#
loop_
_entity.id
_entity.type
_entity.pdbx_description
1 polymer ?
#
loop_
_entity_poly.entity_id
_entity_poly.type
_entity_poly.pdbx_seq_one_letter_code
_entity_poly.pdbx_strand_id
1 'polypeptide(L)' 'MAKWQTQLSEAEAQLADSAIYEQSRKADLTAALQRQAESKSALEEVEMAWLEAQEQLEQMLAG' A
#
# COMPACT_ATOMS: atom_id res chain seq x y z
N MET A 1 -3.04 -1.52 -8.27
CA MET A 1 -3.00 -2.51 -7.17
C MET A 1 -1.66 -3.23 -7.08
N ALA A 2 -1.24 -4.03 -8.06
CA ALA A 2 0.01 -4.84 -7.99
C ALA A 2 1.28 -4.07 -7.60
N LYS A 3 1.54 -2.88 -8.19
CA LYS A 3 2.67 -2.02 -7.83
C LYS A 3 2.71 -1.72 -6.32
N TRP A 4 1.59 -1.29 -5.76
CA TRP A 4 1.50 -0.89 -4.35
C TRP A 4 1.57 -2.09 -3.41
N GLN A 5 1.05 -3.25 -3.80
CA GLN A 5 1.23 -4.51 -3.07
C GLN A 5 2.70 -4.97 -3.04
N THR A 6 3.42 -4.86 -4.16
CA THR A 6 4.87 -5.16 -4.19
C THR A 6 5.64 -4.21 -3.29
N GLN A 7 5.41 -2.90 -3.42
CA GLN A 7 6.07 -1.90 -2.58
C GLN A 7 5.76 -2.07 -1.09
N LEU A 8 4.51 -2.42 -0.75
CA LEU A 8 4.10 -2.72 0.61
C LEU A 8 4.83 -3.94 1.16
N SER A 9 4.88 -5.04 0.40
CA SER A 9 5.56 -6.27 0.80
C SER A 9 7.05 -6.05 1.02
N GLU A 10 7.71 -5.28 0.16
CA GLU A 10 9.13 -4.92 0.31
C GLU A 10 9.37 -4.07 1.57
N ALA A 11 8.52 -3.08 1.83
CA ALA A 11 8.61 -2.25 3.03
C ALA A 11 8.39 -3.10 4.30
N GLU A 12 7.43 -4.02 4.29
CA GLU A 12 7.15 -4.90 5.43
C GLU A 12 8.25 -5.92 5.66
N ALA A 13 8.88 -6.45 4.60
CA ALA A 13 10.06 -7.29 4.72
C ALA A 13 11.24 -6.53 5.36
N GLN A 14 11.43 -5.25 5.02
CA GLN A 14 12.44 -4.39 5.65
C GLN A 14 12.12 -4.11 7.12
N LEU A 15 10.86 -3.87 7.46
CA LEU A 15 10.42 -3.62 8.84
C LEU A 15 10.47 -4.88 9.72
N ALA A 16 10.38 -6.07 9.13
CA ALA A 16 10.53 -7.33 9.84
C ALA A 16 11.98 -7.63 10.25
N ASP A 17 12.98 -7.00 9.62
CA ASP A 17 14.38 -7.11 10.01
C ASP A 17 14.64 -6.29 11.29
N SER A 18 14.95 -6.97 12.40
CA SER A 18 15.22 -6.32 13.68
C SER A 18 16.39 -5.31 13.63
N ALA A 19 17.33 -5.48 12.71
CA ALA A 19 18.45 -4.55 12.57
C ALA A 19 18.02 -3.17 12.07
N ILE A 20 16.85 -3.02 11.44
CA ILE A 20 16.39 -1.71 10.94
C ILE A 20 16.13 -0.70 12.07
N TYR A 21 15.95 -1.19 13.30
CA TYR A 21 15.73 -0.36 14.48
C TYR A 21 17.04 0.14 15.12
N GLU A 22 18.19 -0.23 14.59
CA GLU A 22 19.47 0.34 14.99
C GLU A 22 19.54 1.84 14.72
N GLN A 23 20.24 2.58 15.58
CA GLN A 23 20.36 4.04 15.48
C GLN A 23 20.96 4.50 14.13
N SER A 24 21.87 3.71 13.58
CA SER A 24 22.52 3.90 12.28
C SER A 24 21.55 3.80 11.09
N ARG A 25 20.43 3.09 11.25
CA ARG A 25 19.47 2.78 10.19
C ARG A 25 18.17 3.59 10.29
N LYS A 26 18.14 4.64 11.10
CA LYS A 26 16.96 5.52 11.24
C LYS A 26 16.42 6.03 9.90
N ALA A 27 17.30 6.39 8.97
CA ALA A 27 16.88 6.85 7.64
C ALA A 27 16.12 5.75 6.87
N ASP A 28 16.64 4.52 6.90
CA ASP A 28 16.00 3.36 6.27
C ASP A 28 14.66 3.03 6.95
N LEU A 29 14.61 3.06 8.28
CA LEU A 29 13.38 2.85 9.05
C LEU A 29 12.30 3.86 8.67
N THR A 30 12.64 5.15 8.64
CA THR A 30 11.70 6.20 8.25
C THR A 30 11.24 6.01 6.81
N ALA A 31 12.14 5.67 5.88
CA ALA A 31 11.77 5.41 4.49
C ALA A 31 10.85 4.19 4.34
N ALA A 32 11.11 3.10 5.07
CA ALA A 32 10.28 1.90 5.03
C ALA A 32 8.87 2.17 5.59
N LEU A 33 8.76 2.88 6.72
CA LEU A 33 7.48 3.29 7.29
C LEU A 33 6.69 4.20 6.35
N GLN A 34 7.36 5.17 5.72
CA GLN A 34 6.73 6.07 4.75
C GLN A 34 6.19 5.29 3.55
N ARG A 35 7.00 4.40 2.97
CA ARG A 35 6.58 3.55 1.84
C ARG A 35 5.42 2.64 2.21
N GLN A 36 5.40 2.11 3.42
CA GLN A 36 4.29 1.28 3.93
C GLN A 36 3.00 2.09 3.98
N ALA A 37 3.03 3.28 4.60
CA ALA A 37 1.86 4.15 4.73
C ALA A 37 1.31 4.60 3.36
N GLU A 38 2.19 5.07 2.48
CA GLU A 38 1.83 5.46 1.11
C GLU A 38 1.20 4.31 0.32
N SER A 39 1.79 3.11 0.40
CA SER A 39 1.28 1.95 -0.33
C SER A 39 -0.09 1.50 0.19
N LYS A 40 -0.33 1.56 1.51
CA LYS A 40 -1.64 1.24 2.10
C LYS A 40 -2.70 2.23 1.65
N SER A 41 -2.42 3.53 1.76
CA SER A 41 -3.34 4.59 1.30
C SER A 41 -3.68 4.42 -0.19
N ALA A 42 -2.67 4.18 -1.03
CA ALA A 42 -2.88 4.02 -2.47
C ALA A 42 -3.61 2.72 -2.83
N LEU A 43 -3.50 1.66 -2.02
CA LEU A 43 -4.30 0.44 -2.20
C LEU A 43 -5.77 0.70 -1.87
N GLU A 44 -6.05 1.35 -0.74
CA GLU A 44 -7.40 1.73 -0.32
C GLU A 44 -8.09 2.63 -1.38
N GLU A 45 -7.39 3.63 -1.91
CA GLU A 45 -7.91 4.49 -2.98
C GLU A 45 -8.26 3.70 -4.25
N VAL A 46 -7.41 2.76 -4.64
CA VAL A 46 -7.65 1.91 -5.82
C VAL A 46 -8.82 0.95 -5.58
N GLU A 47 -8.95 0.41 -4.37
CA GLU A 47 -10.08 -0.45 -4.00
C GLU A 47 -11.40 0.33 -4.05
N MET A 48 -11.43 1.55 -3.50
CA MET A 48 -12.61 2.41 -3.55
C MET A 48 -12.99 2.79 -4.97
N ALA A 49 -12.02 3.18 -5.81
CA ALA A 49 -12.28 3.50 -7.22
C ALA A 49 -12.80 2.28 -8.00
N TRP A 50 -12.32 1.08 -7.67
CA TRP A 50 -12.80 -0.16 -8.27
C TRP A 50 -14.25 -0.48 -7.87
N LEU A 51 -14.58 -0.34 -6.58
CA LEU A 51 -15.95 -0.54 -6.09
C LEU A 51 -16.93 0.46 -6.74
N GLU A 52 -16.55 1.73 -6.85
CA GLU A 52 -17.38 2.75 -7.51
C GLU A 52 -17.61 2.40 -9.00
N ALA A 53 -16.56 2.02 -9.72
CA ALA A 53 -16.68 1.61 -11.12
C ALA A 53 -17.55 0.35 -11.30
N GLN A 54 -17.47 -0.60 -10.36
CA GLN A 54 -18.32 -1.79 -10.36
C GLN A 54 -19.79 -1.41 -10.12
N GLU A 55 -20.07 -0.55 -9.13
CA GLU A 55 -21.43 -0.09 -8.83
C GLU A 55 -22.05 0.62 -10.05
N GLN A 56 -21.30 1.48 -10.73
CA GLN A 56 -21.76 2.13 -11.96
C GLN A 56 -22.07 1.13 -13.07
N LEU A 57 -21.22 0.11 -13.26
CA LEU A 57 -21.47 -0.95 -14.24
C LEU A 57 -22.73 -1.75 -13.92
N GLU A 58 -22.93 -2.12 -12.64
CA GLU A 58 -24.14 -2.82 -12.20
C GLU A 58 -25.40 -1.99 -12.45
N GLN A 59 -25.37 -0.69 -12.17
CA GLN A 59 -26.47 0.23 -12.47
C GLN A 59 -26.80 0.29 -13.97
N MET A 60 -25.77 0.28 -14.84
CA MET A 60 -25.96 0.28 -16.29
C MET A 60 -26.53 -1.05 -16.82
N LEU A 61 -26.19 -2.17 -16.19
CA LEU A 61 -26.65 -3.51 -16.61
C LEU A 61 -28.01 -3.89 -16.00
N ALA A 62 -28.42 -3.22 -14.92
CA ALA A 62 -29.71 -3.43 -14.26
C ALA A 62 -30.87 -2.64 -14.91
N GLY A 63 -30.57 -1.70 -15.81
CA GLY A 63 -31.55 -0.94 -16.61
C GLY A 63 -31.76 -1.53 -18.00
#